data_AF-A0A9W9SWE4-F1
#
_entry.id   AF-A0A9W9SWE4-F1
#
_cell.length_a   1.000
_cell.length_b   1.000
_cell.length_c   1.000
_cell.angle_alpha   90.00
_cell.angle_beta   90.00
_cell.angle_gamma   90.00
#
_symmetry.space_group_name_H-M   'P 1'
#
loop_
_entity.id
_entity.type
_entity.pdbx_description
1 polymer ?
#
loop_
_entity_poly.entity_id
_entity_poly.type
_entity_poly.pdbx_seq_one_letter_code
_entity_poly.pdbx_strand_id
1 'polypeptide(L)'
;MLRELPPIIDDMGNHETIDLNAWLRHAITIVSTNVTYGNLNPFQSRHIEDTFWELERNVALLLANIVPWLISPKIWNARKRLCVAFKDYFDLAGYEDGSDLLAMRYRSFLGAGLTHEEIAYAEVPLIVGLLTNTVPAAFWVHFELFSRPKLLEEIRGEVEQNALNISPRRYAHHRFGEVLQMRTTMVTIRFVTHDVVLVDNYFLRAGTMLFMPAKQLGRHQSAWGTSADEFDGRRFLRSTATTDDNGEKK
;
A
#
# COMPACT_ATOMS: atom_id res chain seq x y z
N MET A 1 -7.71 -9.73 -10.11
CA MET A 1 -7.00 -9.86 -8.82
C MET A 1 -7.22 -11.24 -8.21
N LEU A 2 -8.40 -11.60 -7.68
CA LEU A 2 -8.59 -12.92 -7.03
C LEU A 2 -8.37 -14.12 -7.95
N ARG A 3 -8.63 -13.99 -9.26
CA ARG A 3 -8.38 -15.06 -10.26
C ARG A 3 -6.91 -15.28 -10.59
N GLU A 4 -6.04 -14.31 -10.26
CA GLU A 4 -4.60 -14.36 -10.55
C GLU A 4 -3.81 -15.01 -9.40
N LEU A 5 -4.43 -15.14 -8.22
CA LEU A 5 -3.79 -15.69 -7.02
C LEU A 5 -3.61 -17.21 -7.01
N PRO A 6 -4.54 -18.05 -7.53
CA PRO A 6 -4.44 -19.50 -7.38
C PRO A 6 -3.11 -20.10 -7.85
N PRO A 7 -2.56 -19.76 -9.04
CA PRO A 7 -1.28 -20.32 -9.46
C PRO A 7 -0.12 -20.00 -8.50
N ILE A 8 -0.14 -18.83 -7.87
CA ILE A 8 0.89 -18.38 -6.92
C ILE A 8 0.73 -19.07 -5.56
N ILE A 9 -0.51 -19.33 -5.15
CA ILE A 9 -0.82 -20.06 -3.92
C ILE A 9 -0.52 -21.54 -4.10
N ASP A 10 -0.89 -22.14 -5.22
CA ASP A 10 -0.67 -23.55 -5.52
C ASP A 10 0.83 -23.87 -5.59
N ASP A 11 1.65 -22.95 -6.11
CA ASP A 11 3.11 -23.10 -6.10
C ASP A 11 3.68 -23.21 -4.68
N MET A 12 3.02 -22.65 -3.65
CA MET A 12 3.47 -22.79 -2.26
C MET A 12 3.59 -24.26 -1.83
N GLY A 13 2.77 -25.16 -2.40
CA GLY A 13 2.82 -26.59 -2.12
C GLY A 13 4.11 -27.28 -2.58
N ASN A 14 4.90 -26.63 -3.43
CA ASN A 14 6.18 -27.13 -3.92
C ASN A 14 7.37 -26.81 -3.00
N HIS A 15 7.18 -26.03 -1.93
CA HIS A 15 8.25 -25.56 -1.06
C HIS A 15 8.02 -25.99 0.39
N GLU A 16 9.06 -26.50 1.06
CA GLU A 16 9.00 -26.84 2.50
C GLU A 16 8.91 -25.58 3.38
N THR A 17 9.63 -24.53 2.99
CA THR A 17 9.65 -23.23 3.68
C THR A 17 9.63 -22.10 2.65
N ILE A 18 9.02 -20.98 3.03
CA ILE A 18 8.86 -19.81 2.15
C ILE A 18 9.22 -18.56 2.94
N ASP A 19 9.98 -17.65 2.32
CA ASP A 19 10.13 -16.28 2.82
C ASP A 19 8.81 -15.53 2.61
N LEU A 20 8.04 -15.37 3.69
CA LEU A 20 6.73 -14.73 3.69
C LEU A 20 6.76 -13.33 3.07
N ASN A 21 7.81 -12.54 3.33
CA ASN A 21 7.91 -11.19 2.80
C ASN A 21 8.22 -11.21 1.30
N ALA A 22 9.18 -12.03 0.87
CA ALA A 22 9.52 -12.17 -0.54
C ALA A 22 8.34 -12.70 -1.36
N TRP A 23 7.62 -13.70 -0.83
CA TRP A 23 6.44 -14.28 -1.47
C TRP A 23 5.29 -13.29 -1.57
N LEU A 24 4.90 -12.61 -0.47
CA LEU A 24 3.83 -11.60 -0.49
C LEU A 24 4.17 -10.44 -1.43
N ARG A 25 5.43 -10.00 -1.42
CA ARG A 25 5.92 -8.96 -2.32
C ARG A 25 5.75 -9.36 -3.79
N HIS A 26 6.15 -10.57 -4.16
CA HIS A 26 5.99 -11.06 -5.53
C HIS A 26 4.51 -11.23 -5.88
N ALA A 27 3.75 -11.95 -5.06
CA ALA A 27 2.34 -12.25 -5.29
C ALA A 27 1.51 -10.97 -5.50
N ILE A 28 1.62 -10.00 -4.60
CA ILE A 28 0.87 -8.75 -4.68
C ILE A 28 1.37 -7.89 -5.84
N THR A 29 2.68 -7.87 -6.13
CA THR A 29 3.22 -7.13 -7.29
C THR A 29 2.61 -7.65 -8.58
N ILE A 30 2.76 -8.93 -8.87
CA ILE A 30 2.29 -9.53 -10.12
C ILE A 30 0.77 -9.37 -10.25
N VAL A 31 0.02 -9.73 -9.22
CA VAL A 31 -1.44 -9.67 -9.29
C VAL A 31 -1.96 -8.24 -9.48
N SER A 32 -1.38 -7.26 -8.77
CA SER A 32 -1.83 -5.87 -8.88
C SER A 32 -1.45 -5.27 -10.23
N THR A 33 -0.25 -5.57 -10.72
CA THR A 33 0.26 -5.06 -11.99
C THR A 33 -0.41 -5.73 -13.20
N ASN A 34 -0.70 -7.05 -13.16
CA ASN A 34 -1.48 -7.73 -14.22
C ASN A 34 -2.85 -7.09 -14.39
N VAL A 35 -3.56 -6.81 -13.28
CA VAL A 35 -4.87 -6.15 -13.32
C VAL A 35 -4.78 -4.72 -13.83
N THR A 36 -3.65 -4.04 -13.60
CA THR A 36 -3.47 -2.64 -14.00
C THR A 36 -3.05 -2.50 -15.46
N TYR A 37 -2.11 -3.32 -15.92
CA TYR A 37 -1.41 -3.18 -17.21
C TYR A 37 -1.79 -4.24 -18.25
N GLY A 38 -2.54 -5.28 -17.88
CA GLY A 38 -3.00 -6.31 -18.82
C GLY A 38 -1.89 -7.21 -19.33
N ASN A 39 -2.07 -7.74 -20.54
CA ASN A 39 -1.21 -8.76 -21.13
C ASN A 39 0.24 -8.30 -21.36
N LEU A 40 0.45 -7.00 -21.63
CA LEU A 40 1.79 -6.42 -21.84
C LEU A 40 2.44 -5.89 -20.56
N ASN A 41 1.96 -6.32 -19.38
CA ASN A 41 2.48 -5.88 -18.09
C ASN A 41 4.02 -5.99 -17.98
N PRO A 42 4.75 -4.87 -17.81
CA PRO A 42 6.22 -4.87 -17.67
C PRO A 42 6.75 -5.73 -16.51
N PHE A 43 5.94 -5.91 -15.46
CA PHE A 43 6.32 -6.66 -14.25
C PHE A 43 6.29 -8.19 -14.44
N GLN A 44 5.83 -8.70 -15.58
CA GLN A 44 6.05 -10.10 -15.94
C GLN A 44 7.55 -10.42 -16.03
N SER A 45 8.39 -9.42 -16.30
CA SER A 45 9.84 -9.55 -16.17
C SER A 45 10.26 -9.43 -14.70
N ARG A 46 10.82 -10.52 -14.15
CA ARG A 46 11.42 -10.54 -12.80
C ARG A 46 12.44 -9.43 -12.60
N HIS A 47 13.19 -9.09 -13.66
CA HIS A 47 14.17 -7.99 -13.61
C HIS A 47 13.53 -6.62 -13.37
N ILE A 48 12.35 -6.37 -13.97
CA ILE A 48 11.61 -5.12 -13.80
C ILE A 48 10.99 -5.06 -12.40
N GLU A 49 10.41 -6.17 -11.93
CA GLU A 49 9.94 -6.29 -10.54
C GLU A 49 11.06 -5.96 -9.54
N ASP A 50 12.22 -6.60 -9.67
CA ASP A 50 13.34 -6.38 -8.75
C ASP A 50 13.90 -4.95 -8.85
N THR A 51 13.90 -4.37 -10.06
CA THR A 51 14.27 -2.97 -10.27
C THR A 51 13.33 -2.02 -9.54
N PHE A 52 12.02 -2.29 -9.55
CA PHE A 52 11.06 -1.50 -8.77
C PHE A 52 11.34 -1.57 -7.26
N TRP A 53 11.59 -2.76 -6.72
CA TRP A 53 11.89 -2.90 -5.30
C TRP A 53 13.30 -2.41 -4.90
N GLU A 54 14.22 -2.26 -5.84
CA GLU A 54 15.46 -1.49 -5.65
C GLU A 54 15.19 0.01 -5.52
N LEU A 55 14.31 0.55 -6.38
CA LEU A 55 13.87 1.95 -6.33
C LEU A 55 13.17 2.26 -5.00
N GLU A 56 12.18 1.44 -4.62
CA GLU A 56 11.32 1.64 -3.45
C GLU A 56 12.12 1.80 -2.15
N ARG A 57 13.04 0.86 -1.88
CA ARG A 57 13.85 0.82 -0.65
C ARG A 57 14.64 2.10 -0.39
N ASN A 58 14.87 2.91 -1.42
CA ASN A 58 15.73 4.07 -1.35
C ASN A 58 15.04 5.35 -1.88
N VAL A 59 13.73 5.33 -2.11
CA VAL A 59 12.99 6.44 -2.73
C VAL A 59 13.20 7.79 -2.03
N ALA A 60 13.43 7.78 -0.71
CA ALA A 60 13.74 8.97 0.08
C ALA A 60 14.97 9.75 -0.44
N LEU A 61 16.01 9.04 -0.93
CA LEU A 61 17.20 9.69 -1.50
C LEU A 61 16.90 10.38 -2.83
N LEU A 62 16.00 9.81 -3.63
CA LEU A 62 15.53 10.44 -4.86
C LEU A 62 14.69 11.68 -4.56
N LEU A 63 13.82 11.62 -3.54
CA LEU A 63 12.98 12.74 -3.11
C LEU A 63 13.78 13.90 -2.49
N ALA A 64 14.87 13.61 -1.79
CA ALA A 64 15.79 14.62 -1.31
C ALA A 64 16.43 15.43 -2.46
N ASN A 65 16.51 14.83 -3.66
CA ASN A 65 16.98 15.44 -4.90
C ASN A 65 18.37 16.10 -4.81
N ILE A 66 19.23 15.58 -3.92
CA ILE A 66 20.62 16.03 -3.78
C ILE A 66 21.47 15.21 -4.76
N VAL A 67 21.75 15.78 -5.94
CA VAL A 67 22.60 15.20 -7.00
C VAL A 67 22.43 13.65 -7.12
N PRO A 68 21.20 13.17 -7.39
CA PRO A 68 20.83 11.76 -7.19
C PRO A 68 21.59 10.79 -8.09
N TRP A 69 22.08 11.24 -9.25
CA TRP A 69 22.91 10.44 -10.16
C TRP A 69 24.30 10.12 -9.58
N LEU A 70 24.79 10.92 -8.63
CA LEU A 70 26.08 10.73 -7.96
C LEU A 70 25.91 10.05 -6.59
N ILE A 71 24.98 10.53 -5.77
CA ILE A 71 24.78 10.03 -4.39
C ILE A 71 23.99 8.71 -4.39
N SER A 72 23.16 8.49 -5.41
CA SER A 72 22.31 7.29 -5.51
C SER A 72 22.21 6.73 -6.94
N PRO A 73 23.35 6.39 -7.58
CA PRO A 73 23.38 5.96 -8.98
C PRO A 73 22.52 4.73 -9.25
N LYS A 74 22.40 3.82 -8.28
CA LYS A 74 21.53 2.62 -8.39
C LYS A 74 20.07 3.02 -8.60
N ILE A 75 19.54 3.90 -7.75
CA ILE A 75 18.15 4.38 -7.80
C ILE A 75 17.90 5.17 -9.07
N TRP A 76 18.86 6.04 -9.43
CA TRP A 76 18.80 6.83 -10.64
C TRP A 76 18.65 5.94 -11.88
N ASN A 77 19.48 4.89 -11.96
CA ASN A 77 19.43 3.93 -13.05
C ASN A 77 18.20 3.02 -12.98
N ALA A 78 17.74 2.65 -11.78
CA ALA A 78 16.50 1.89 -11.60
C ALA A 78 15.29 2.66 -12.13
N ARG A 79 15.17 3.95 -11.82
CA ARG A 79 14.12 4.82 -12.37
C ARG A 79 14.16 4.83 -13.90
N LYS A 80 15.35 5.02 -14.49
CA LYS A 80 15.52 5.00 -15.96
C LYS A 80 15.08 3.67 -16.57
N ARG A 81 15.50 2.54 -16.00
CA ARG A 81 15.10 1.20 -16.47
C ARG A 81 13.58 1.00 -16.44
N LEU A 82 12.92 1.43 -15.36
CA LEU A 82 11.46 1.39 -15.26
C LEU A 82 10.80 2.26 -16.33
N CYS A 83 11.33 3.47 -16.57
CA CYS A 83 10.79 4.36 -17.59
C CYS A 83 10.93 3.78 -19.00
N VAL A 84 12.05 3.11 -19.31
CA VAL A 84 12.21 2.40 -20.58
C VAL A 84 11.16 1.31 -20.73
N ALA A 85 10.97 0.46 -19.71
CA ALA A 85 9.98 -0.61 -19.76
C ALA A 85 8.54 -0.09 -19.92
N PHE A 86 8.20 1.02 -19.25
CA PHE A 86 6.89 1.67 -19.43
C PHE A 86 6.73 2.35 -20.79
N LYS A 87 7.80 2.97 -21.30
CA LYS A 87 7.76 3.56 -22.64
C LYS A 87 7.49 2.48 -23.68
N ASP A 88 8.19 1.35 -23.61
CA ASP A 88 7.98 0.21 -24.51
C ASP A 88 6.53 -0.31 -24.41
N TYR A 89 5.98 -0.38 -23.19
CA TYR A 89 4.58 -0.72 -22.97
C TYR A 89 3.60 0.24 -23.67
N PHE A 90 3.82 1.56 -23.60
CA PHE A 90 2.97 2.55 -24.25
C PHE A 90 3.14 2.57 -25.77
N ASP A 91 4.37 2.40 -26.27
CA ASP A 91 4.67 2.33 -27.70
C ASP A 91 4.03 1.11 -28.38
N LEU A 92 3.87 0.00 -27.63
CA LEU A 92 3.19 -1.21 -28.07
C LEU A 92 1.67 -1.18 -27.84
N ALA A 93 1.11 -0.01 -27.51
CA ALA A 93 -0.30 0.16 -27.22
C ALA A 93 -0.83 -0.73 -26.08
N GLY A 94 0.01 -1.09 -25.10
CA GLY A 94 -0.38 -1.97 -24.00
C GLY A 94 -1.50 -1.40 -23.12
N TYR A 95 -1.72 -0.09 -23.15
CA TYR A 95 -2.81 0.58 -22.45
C TYR A 95 -4.22 0.18 -22.96
N GLU A 96 -4.34 -0.43 -24.15
CA GLU A 96 -5.63 -0.88 -24.70
C GLU A 96 -6.24 -2.05 -23.92
N ASP A 97 -5.39 -2.90 -23.33
CA ASP A 97 -5.78 -4.03 -22.48
C ASP A 97 -5.54 -3.73 -20.99
N GLY A 98 -5.25 -2.46 -20.67
CA GLY A 98 -5.06 -2.00 -19.31
C GLY A 98 -6.37 -1.75 -18.56
N SER A 99 -6.25 -1.51 -17.25
CA SER A 99 -7.39 -1.09 -16.43
C SER A 99 -7.98 0.25 -16.87
N ASP A 100 -9.25 0.48 -16.54
CA ASP A 100 -9.90 1.79 -16.75
C ASP A 100 -9.13 2.95 -16.10
N LEU A 101 -8.54 2.73 -14.93
CA LEU A 101 -7.71 3.72 -14.24
C LEU A 101 -6.50 4.13 -15.09
N LEU A 102 -5.79 3.13 -15.63
CA LEU A 102 -4.64 3.36 -16.50
C LEU A 102 -5.05 4.07 -17.79
N ALA A 103 -6.10 3.58 -18.44
CA ALA A 103 -6.61 4.17 -19.68
C ALA A 103 -7.06 5.63 -19.50
N MET A 104 -7.75 5.93 -18.40
CA MET A 104 -8.14 7.31 -18.07
C MET A 104 -6.93 8.22 -17.85
N ARG A 105 -5.92 7.76 -17.10
CA ARG A 105 -4.69 8.52 -16.86
C ARG A 105 -3.91 8.76 -18.15
N TYR A 106 -3.72 7.71 -18.94
CA TYR A 106 -3.03 7.77 -20.24
C TYR A 106 -3.70 8.79 -21.18
N ARG A 107 -5.03 8.70 -21.36
CA ARG A 107 -5.78 9.66 -22.18
C ARG A 107 -5.66 11.09 -21.66
N SER A 108 -5.66 11.28 -20.34
CA SER A 108 -5.50 12.61 -19.73
C SER A 108 -4.12 13.20 -20.02
N PHE A 109 -3.06 12.40 -19.95
CA PHE A 109 -1.71 12.86 -20.26
C PHE A 109 -1.52 13.15 -21.75
N LEU A 110 -2.00 12.27 -22.63
CA LEU A 110 -2.00 12.54 -24.07
C LEU A 110 -2.77 13.82 -24.42
N GLY A 111 -3.95 14.01 -23.83
CA GLY A 111 -4.76 15.22 -24.01
C GLY A 111 -4.07 16.50 -23.52
N ALA A 112 -3.14 16.38 -22.57
CA ALA A 112 -2.28 17.47 -22.11
C ALA A 112 -1.00 17.66 -22.98
N GLY A 113 -0.81 16.85 -24.01
CA GLY A 113 0.31 16.96 -24.96
C GLY A 113 1.59 16.24 -24.52
N LEU A 114 1.54 15.36 -23.52
CA LEU A 114 2.72 14.60 -23.08
C LEU A 114 3.07 13.50 -24.08
N THR A 115 4.37 13.30 -24.29
CA THR A 115 4.93 12.19 -25.05
C THR A 115 4.85 10.88 -24.25
N HIS A 116 4.98 9.73 -24.93
CA HIS A 116 5.05 8.43 -24.25
C HIS A 116 6.20 8.32 -23.25
N GLU A 117 7.33 8.98 -23.52
CA GLU A 117 8.45 9.03 -22.59
C GLU A 117 8.05 9.77 -21.30
N GLU A 118 7.44 10.94 -21.41
CA GLU A 118 6.99 11.72 -20.24
C GLU A 118 5.91 10.98 -19.45
N ILE A 119 4.99 10.30 -20.15
CA ILE A 119 3.98 9.44 -19.52
C ILE A 119 4.65 8.29 -18.77
N ALA A 120 5.64 7.62 -19.36
CA ALA A 120 6.37 6.54 -18.70
C ALA A 120 7.05 7.00 -17.40
N TYR A 121 7.59 8.21 -17.37
CA TYR A 121 8.11 8.82 -16.13
C TYR A 121 7.00 9.10 -15.10
N ALA A 122 5.80 9.49 -15.54
CA ALA A 122 4.64 9.76 -14.70
C ALA A 122 3.94 8.49 -14.16
N GLU A 123 4.27 7.32 -14.69
CA GLU A 123 3.75 6.02 -14.22
C GLU A 123 4.50 5.46 -13.02
N VAL A 124 5.79 5.81 -12.83
CA VAL A 124 6.56 5.35 -11.67
C VAL A 124 5.87 5.70 -10.34
N PRO A 125 5.34 6.93 -10.12
CA PRO A 125 4.55 7.24 -8.93
C PRO A 125 3.25 6.42 -8.79
N LEU A 126 2.61 5.99 -9.88
CA LEU A 126 1.40 5.17 -9.81
C LEU A 126 1.71 3.80 -9.20
N ILE A 127 2.77 3.14 -9.68
CA ILE A 127 3.22 1.86 -9.12
C ILE A 127 3.58 2.00 -7.65
N VAL A 128 4.27 3.10 -7.28
CA VAL A 128 4.57 3.38 -5.87
C VAL A 128 3.27 3.40 -5.06
N GLY A 129 2.28 4.18 -5.51
CA GLY A 129 0.97 4.24 -4.86
C GLY A 129 0.24 2.89 -4.78
N LEU A 130 0.39 2.04 -5.79
CA LEU A 130 -0.25 0.73 -5.88
C LEU A 130 0.36 -0.30 -4.92
N LEU A 131 1.69 -0.31 -4.78
CA LEU A 131 2.42 -1.43 -4.16
C LEU A 131 3.02 -1.12 -2.78
N THR A 132 3.56 0.08 -2.56
CA THR A 132 4.44 0.31 -1.39
C THR A 132 3.72 0.36 -0.06
N ASN A 133 2.39 0.51 -0.07
CA ASN A 133 1.56 0.41 1.14
C ASN A 133 0.92 -0.98 1.25
N THR A 134 0.45 -1.53 0.13
CA THR A 134 -0.29 -2.80 0.09
C THR A 134 0.58 -3.98 0.50
N VAL A 135 1.83 -4.05 0.01
CA VAL A 135 2.76 -5.15 0.32
C VAL A 135 3.13 -5.17 1.80
N PRO A 136 3.62 -4.06 2.42
CA PRO A 136 3.92 -4.07 3.85
C PRO A 136 2.69 -4.29 4.73
N ALA A 137 1.52 -3.75 4.36
CA ALA A 137 0.29 -3.99 5.10
C ALA A 137 -0.08 -5.47 5.10
N ALA A 138 -0.03 -6.12 3.94
CA ALA A 138 -0.27 -7.55 3.84
C ALA A 138 0.76 -8.35 4.65
N PHE A 139 2.05 -8.01 4.56
CA PHE A 139 3.09 -8.65 5.37
C PHE A 139 2.77 -8.56 6.86
N TRP A 140 2.48 -7.37 7.37
CA TRP A 140 2.19 -7.20 8.79
C TRP A 140 0.91 -7.92 9.21
N VAL A 141 -0.15 -7.93 8.39
CA VAL A 141 -1.35 -8.75 8.67
C VAL A 141 -0.97 -10.21 8.85
N HIS A 142 -0.28 -10.80 7.88
CA HIS A 142 0.10 -12.22 7.97
C HIS A 142 1.03 -12.47 9.16
N PHE A 143 2.01 -11.59 9.39
CA PHE A 143 2.91 -11.68 10.53
C PHE A 143 2.14 -11.70 11.86
N GLU A 144 1.20 -10.77 12.07
CA GLU A 144 0.44 -10.69 13.33
C GLU A 144 -0.48 -11.89 13.53
N LEU A 145 -1.04 -12.44 12.44
CA LEU A 145 -1.87 -13.64 12.49
C LEU A 145 -1.04 -14.89 12.82
N PHE A 146 0.01 -15.17 12.06
CA PHE A 146 0.83 -16.37 12.26
C PHE A 146 1.61 -16.34 13.58
N SER A 147 1.90 -15.16 14.12
CA SER A 147 2.52 -15.01 15.45
C SER A 147 1.53 -15.22 16.61
N ARG A 148 0.22 -15.38 16.35
CA ARG A 148 -0.82 -15.53 17.38
C ARG A 148 -1.72 -16.73 17.09
N PRO A 149 -1.36 -17.94 17.56
CA PRO A 149 -2.07 -19.18 17.24
C PRO A 149 -3.59 -19.13 17.50
N LYS A 150 -4.02 -18.57 18.64
CA LYS A 150 -5.45 -18.43 18.96
C LYS A 150 -6.20 -17.54 17.96
N LEU A 151 -5.60 -16.42 17.57
CA LEU A 151 -6.19 -15.51 16.58
C LEU A 151 -6.26 -16.16 15.19
N LEU A 152 -5.22 -16.92 14.82
CA LEU A 152 -5.19 -17.66 13.56
C LEU A 152 -6.29 -18.73 13.50
N GLU A 153 -6.49 -19.49 14.58
CA GLU A 153 -7.53 -20.51 14.68
C GLU A 153 -8.93 -19.89 14.56
N GLU A 154 -9.19 -18.80 15.29
CA GLU A 154 -10.46 -18.07 15.21
C GLU A 154 -10.77 -17.60 13.79
N ILE A 155 -9.76 -17.04 13.09
CA ILE A 155 -9.93 -16.53 11.73
C ILE A 155 -10.14 -17.66 10.73
N ARG A 156 -9.45 -18.79 10.88
CA ARG A 156 -9.71 -19.96 10.04
C ARG A 156 -11.14 -20.45 10.18
N GLY A 157 -11.64 -20.54 11.42
CA GLY A 157 -13.04 -20.88 11.68
C GLY A 157 -14.01 -19.86 11.07
N GLU A 158 -13.73 -18.56 11.20
CA GLU A 158 -14.52 -17.48 10.61
C GLU A 158 -14.54 -17.57 9.08
N VAL A 159 -13.40 -17.85 8.44
CA VAL A 159 -13.30 -18.04 6.99
C VAL A 159 -14.04 -19.30 6.54
N GLU A 160 -13.84 -20.45 7.20
CA GLU A 160 -14.52 -21.71 6.84
C GLU A 160 -16.05 -21.59 6.89
N GLN A 161 -16.58 -20.90 7.90
CA GLN A 161 -18.02 -20.67 8.05
C GLN A 161 -18.59 -19.73 6.98
N ASN A 162 -17.78 -18.85 6.40
CA ASN A 162 -18.24 -17.73 5.58
C ASN A 162 -17.65 -17.70 4.16
N ALA A 163 -16.75 -18.62 3.79
CA ALA A 163 -15.99 -18.60 2.53
C ALA A 163 -16.89 -18.57 1.28
N LEU A 164 -18.11 -19.10 1.37
CA LEU A 164 -19.09 -19.11 0.29
C LEU A 164 -20.05 -17.91 0.31
N ASN A 165 -20.06 -17.14 1.40
CA ASN A 165 -20.85 -15.94 1.56
C ASN A 165 -19.97 -14.71 1.33
N ILE A 166 -19.83 -14.30 0.06
CA ILE A 166 -19.27 -12.99 -0.32
C ILE A 166 -20.30 -11.89 0.01
N SER A 167 -20.71 -11.83 1.28
CA SER A 167 -21.37 -10.64 1.81
C SER A 167 -20.30 -9.56 2.00
N PRO A 168 -20.60 -8.27 1.79
CA PRO A 168 -19.61 -7.19 1.82
C PRO A 168 -19.13 -6.83 3.26
N ARG A 169 -18.81 -7.80 4.12
CA ARG A 169 -18.49 -7.54 5.53
C ARG A 169 -17.28 -8.30 6.10
N ARG A 170 -16.31 -7.49 6.51
CA ARG A 170 -15.71 -7.39 7.88
C ARG A 170 -14.70 -8.41 8.39
N TYR A 171 -14.56 -9.60 7.81
CA TYR A 171 -13.69 -10.64 8.40
C TYR A 171 -12.23 -10.19 8.60
N ALA A 172 -11.65 -9.57 7.56
CA ALA A 172 -10.27 -9.06 7.62
C ALA A 172 -10.17 -7.58 7.99
N HIS A 173 -11.21 -6.76 7.75
CA HIS A 173 -11.12 -5.29 7.87
C HIS A 173 -10.70 -4.80 9.25
N HIS A 174 -11.18 -5.46 10.32
CA HIS A 174 -10.85 -5.05 11.70
C HIS A 174 -9.37 -5.23 12.02
N ARG A 175 -8.75 -6.29 11.48
CA ARG A 175 -7.35 -6.66 11.71
C ARG A 175 -6.43 -5.86 10.80
N PHE A 176 -6.87 -5.56 9.58
CA PHE A 176 -6.24 -4.54 8.74
C PHE A 176 -6.23 -3.18 9.42
N GLY A 177 -7.33 -2.79 10.09
CA GLY A 177 -7.40 -1.57 10.89
C GLY A 177 -6.33 -1.52 11.97
N GLU A 178 -6.21 -2.58 12.77
CA GLU A 178 -5.21 -2.66 13.85
C GLU A 178 -3.78 -2.64 13.31
N VAL A 179 -3.50 -3.38 12.23
CA VAL A 179 -2.20 -3.35 11.57
C VAL A 179 -1.86 -1.95 11.07
N LEU A 180 -2.78 -1.29 10.37
CA LEU A 180 -2.55 0.06 9.85
C LEU A 180 -2.35 1.07 10.98
N GLN A 181 -3.09 0.98 12.08
CA GLN A 181 -2.87 1.80 13.26
C GLN A 181 -1.46 1.59 13.85
N MET A 182 -1.05 0.34 14.07
CA MET A 182 0.17 -0.01 14.79
C MET A 182 1.45 0.15 13.96
N ARG A 183 1.35 -0.09 12.65
CA ARG A 183 2.49 -0.21 11.72
C ARG A 183 2.64 0.97 10.77
N THR A 184 1.71 1.92 10.75
CA THR A 184 1.84 3.11 9.90
C THR A 184 3.09 3.92 10.25
N THR A 185 3.83 4.30 9.22
CA THR A 185 4.94 5.27 9.27
C THR A 185 4.61 6.51 8.46
N MET A 186 3.35 6.68 8.05
CA MET A 186 2.91 7.79 7.21
C MET A 186 3.18 9.13 7.88
N VAL A 187 3.65 10.09 7.09
CA VAL A 187 3.75 11.49 7.48
C VAL A 187 2.92 12.30 6.52
N THR A 188 1.87 12.95 7.03
CA THR A 188 1.11 13.90 6.24
C THR A 188 1.86 15.23 6.22
N ILE A 189 2.12 15.76 5.04
CA ILE A 189 2.81 17.04 4.86
C ILE A 189 1.81 18.08 4.31
N ARG A 190 1.85 19.29 4.85
CA ARG A 190 1.12 20.46 4.33
C ARG A 190 2.07 21.63 4.17
N PHE A 191 1.92 22.39 3.09
CA PHE A 191 2.62 23.65 2.91
C PHE A 191 1.73 24.79 3.40
N VAL A 192 2.24 25.61 4.30
CA VAL A 192 1.50 26.73 4.89
C VAL A 192 1.52 27.89 3.89
N THR A 193 0.37 28.17 3.28
CA THR A 193 0.27 29.19 2.21
C THR A 193 0.19 30.61 2.74
N HIS A 194 -0.37 30.80 3.95
CA HIS A 194 -0.51 32.09 4.62
C HIS A 194 -0.34 31.90 6.14
N ASP A 195 0.06 32.97 6.84
CA ASP A 195 0.17 32.99 8.30
C ASP A 195 -1.17 32.58 8.95
N VAL A 196 -1.14 31.63 9.87
CA VAL A 196 -2.35 31.11 10.54
C VAL A 196 -2.06 30.74 11.98
N VAL A 197 -3.00 31.00 12.88
CA VAL A 197 -2.95 30.52 14.27
C VAL A 197 -3.91 29.33 14.41
N LEU A 198 -3.38 28.17 14.80
CA LEU A 198 -4.19 26.98 15.10
C LEU A 198 -4.56 26.94 16.58
N VAL A 199 -5.84 26.64 16.86
CA VAL A 199 -6.38 26.46 18.21
C VAL A 199 -5.99 27.60 19.15
N ASP A 200 -5.97 28.83 18.62
CA ASP A 200 -5.62 30.07 19.30
C ASP A 200 -4.24 30.11 19.99
N ASN A 201 -3.37 29.13 19.76
CA ASN A 201 -2.12 28.95 20.52
C ASN A 201 -0.89 28.64 19.65
N TYR A 202 -1.05 28.20 18.40
CA TYR A 202 0.06 27.77 17.56
C TYR A 202 0.13 28.59 16.27
N PHE A 203 1.03 29.56 16.23
CA PHE A 203 1.31 30.34 15.03
C PHE A 203 2.13 29.52 14.01
N LEU A 204 1.58 29.36 12.82
CA LEU A 204 2.24 28.78 11.66
C LEU A 204 2.50 29.88 10.63
N ARG A 205 3.78 30.04 10.28
CA ARG A 205 4.21 31.06 9.32
C ARG A 205 4.03 30.56 7.88
N ALA A 206 3.60 31.45 6.99
CA ALA A 206 3.59 31.25 5.55
C ALA A 206 4.98 30.81 5.04
N GLY A 207 4.99 29.89 4.08
CA GLY A 207 6.22 29.35 3.49
C GLY A 207 6.85 28.18 4.25
N THR A 208 6.25 27.75 5.37
CA THR A 208 6.73 26.60 6.15
C THR A 208 6.02 25.30 5.76
N MET A 209 6.62 24.17 6.11
CA MET A 209 6.01 22.85 5.98
C MET A 209 5.57 22.32 7.35
N LEU A 210 4.31 21.91 7.46
CA LEU A 210 3.77 21.21 8.61
C LEU A 210 3.86 19.70 8.36
N PHE A 211 4.58 19.00 9.23
CA PHE A 211 4.69 17.55 9.24
C PHE A 211 3.79 16.99 10.33
N MET A 212 2.94 16.02 9.98
CA MET A 212 2.05 15.33 10.91
C MET A 212 2.30 13.82 10.83
N PRO A 213 3.27 13.31 11.61
CA PRO A 213 3.56 11.88 11.69
C PRO A 213 2.40 11.09 12.31
N ALA A 214 1.85 10.13 11.57
CA ALA A 214 0.71 9.33 12.01
C ALA A 214 1.08 8.26 13.05
N LYS A 215 2.36 7.85 13.10
CA LYS A 215 2.84 6.80 14.01
C LYS A 215 2.56 7.14 15.48
N GLN A 216 2.78 8.39 15.87
CA GLN A 216 2.56 8.89 17.24
C GLN A 216 1.07 8.97 17.54
N LEU A 217 0.26 9.38 16.56
CA LEU A 217 -1.20 9.45 16.70
C LEU A 217 -1.81 8.06 16.88
N GLY A 218 -1.32 7.06 16.14
CA GLY A 218 -1.78 5.66 16.24
C GLY A 218 -1.47 4.98 17.59
N ARG A 219 -0.56 5.56 18.38
CA ARG A 219 -0.12 5.02 19.68
C ARG A 219 -0.41 5.95 20.85
N HIS A 220 -1.13 7.04 20.61
CA HIS A 220 -1.41 8.01 21.66
C HIS A 220 -2.46 7.46 22.63
N GLN A 221 -2.09 7.26 23.89
CA GLN A 221 -2.97 6.64 24.89
C GLN A 221 -4.28 7.40 25.12
N SER A 222 -4.30 8.73 24.97
CA SER A 222 -5.54 9.51 25.11
C SER A 222 -6.57 9.19 24.02
N ALA A 223 -6.14 8.67 22.87
CA ALA A 223 -7.01 8.31 21.76
C ALA A 223 -7.32 6.80 21.73
N TRP A 224 -6.37 5.97 22.15
CA TRP A 224 -6.44 4.51 21.98
C TRP A 224 -6.47 3.71 23.29
N GLY A 225 -6.47 4.39 24.43
CA GLY A 225 -6.46 3.78 25.76
C GLY A 225 -5.08 3.29 26.19
N THR A 226 -5.03 2.55 27.30
CA THR A 226 -3.78 2.03 27.87
C THR A 226 -3.13 0.94 27.01
N SER A 227 -3.90 0.27 26.15
CA SER A 227 -3.41 -0.76 25.21
C SER A 227 -2.97 -0.20 23.85
N ALA A 228 -2.68 1.10 23.75
CA ALA A 228 -2.33 1.77 22.50
C ALA A 228 -1.04 1.24 21.82
N ASP A 229 -0.13 0.65 22.61
CA ASP A 229 1.11 0.05 22.12
C ASP A 229 1.01 -1.49 21.95
N GLU A 230 -0.15 -2.07 22.22
CA GLU A 230 -0.40 -3.50 22.11
C GLU A 230 -1.27 -3.80 20.90
N PHE A 231 -0.96 -4.89 20.19
CA PHE A 231 -1.82 -5.34 19.10
C PHE A 231 -3.08 -6.01 19.65
N ASP A 232 -4.23 -5.43 19.35
CA ASP A 232 -5.56 -5.98 19.63
C ASP A 232 -6.33 -6.23 18.33
N GLY A 233 -6.33 -7.49 17.88
CA GLY A 233 -7.07 -7.93 16.69
C GLY A 233 -8.60 -7.79 16.81
N ARG A 234 -9.12 -7.37 17.97
CA ARG A 234 -10.53 -7.09 18.25
C ARG A 234 -10.83 -5.60 18.40
N ARG A 235 -9.84 -4.71 18.41
CA ARG A 235 -10.02 -3.27 18.70
C ARG A 235 -11.10 -2.61 17.85
N PHE A 236 -11.19 -2.99 16.58
CA PHE A 236 -12.13 -2.43 15.62
C PHE A 236 -13.47 -3.18 15.55
N LEU A 237 -13.67 -4.23 16.36
CA LEU A 237 -14.97 -4.88 16.47
C LEU A 237 -15.93 -3.89 17.14
N ARG A 238 -17.06 -3.61 16.48
CA ARG A 238 -18.14 -2.89 17.17
C ARG A 238 -18.60 -3.77 18.32
N SER A 239 -18.58 -3.23 19.54
CA SER A 239 -19.29 -3.86 20.64
C SER A 239 -20.74 -4.06 20.20
N THR A 240 -21.20 -5.30 20.18
CA THR A 240 -22.63 -5.62 20.18
C THR A 240 -23.18 -5.32 21.58
N ALA A 241 -22.95 -4.09 22.07
CA ALA A 241 -23.80 -3.56 23.11
C ALA A 241 -25.11 -3.25 22.40
N THR A 242 -26.05 -4.18 22.51
CA THR A 242 -27.46 -3.85 22.46
C THR A 242 -27.64 -2.61 23.33
N THR A 243 -28.03 -1.49 22.72
CA THR A 243 -28.75 -0.47 23.46
C THR A 243 -30.01 -1.16 23.96
N ASP A 244 -29.97 -1.65 25.20
CA ASP A 244 -31.17 -1.93 25.95
C ASP A 244 -31.92 -0.60 26.06
N ASP A 245 -33.23 -0.66 25.83
CA ASP A 245 -34.14 0.49 25.70
C ASP A 245 -34.36 1.27 27.02
N ASN A 246 -33.43 1.15 27.98
CA ASN A 246 -33.52 1.70 29.34
C ASN A 246 -32.35 2.62 29.72
N GLY A 247 -31.56 3.15 28.78
CA GLY A 247 -30.78 4.37 29.00
C GLY A 247 -29.69 4.36 30.09
N GLU A 248 -29.34 3.22 30.68
CA GLU A 248 -28.26 3.12 31.68
C GLU A 248 -27.07 2.35 31.12
N LYS A 249 -25.90 3.00 31.13
CA LYS A 249 -24.61 2.41 30.72
C LYS A 249 -24.18 1.36 31.74
N LYS A 250 -23.86 0.16 31.27
CA LYS A 250 -22.87 -0.72 31.91
C LYS A 250 -21.52 -0.56 31.21
#